data_AF-A0A0F2THG8-F1
#
_entry.id   AF-A0A0F2THG8-F1
#
_cell.length_a   1.000
_cell.length_b   1.000
_cell.length_c   1.000
_cell.angle_alpha   90.00
_cell.angle_beta   90.00
_cell.angle_gamma   90.00
#
_symmetry.space_group_name_H-M   'P 1'
#
loop_
_entity.id
_entity.type
_entity.pdbx_description
1 polymer ?
#
loop_
_entity_poly.entity_id
_entity_poly.type
_entity_poly.pdbx_seq_one_letter_code
_entity_poly.pdbx_strand_id
1 'polypeptide(L)'
;MPGPDRAAAPDIAELERQHRELQLPSIDLDDTWRLGSLIVAVARERALAVTVDIRHGEQQAFHAALPGTSPDNDDWIRRKAAVVRRFGEASYLVGERYRAKGRAFDLDPAHYAAHGGSFPLLVRGTGMVGTVTVSGLPQLADHRLVTECLTRFLAGATA
;
A
#
# COMPACT_ATOMS: atom_id res chain seq x y z
N MET A 1 23.13 15.92 2.40
CA MET A 1 21.84 16.61 2.18
C MET A 1 20.78 15.85 2.98
N PRO A 2 20.04 16.47 3.92
CA PRO A 2 18.95 15.78 4.59
C PRO A 2 17.85 15.53 3.55
N GLY A 3 17.49 14.26 3.36
CA GLY A 3 16.53 13.81 2.35
C GLY A 3 15.10 14.31 2.60
N PRO A 4 14.19 14.14 1.62
CA PRO A 4 12.83 14.65 1.69
C PRO A 4 11.95 13.74 2.54
N ASP A 5 12.12 13.74 3.87
CA ASP A 5 11.12 13.15 4.76
C ASP A 5 11.23 13.65 6.23
N ARG A 6 10.92 14.93 6.47
CA ARG A 6 10.85 15.51 7.83
C ARG A 6 9.42 15.56 8.39
N ALA A 7 8.44 14.95 7.72
CA ALA A 7 7.09 14.85 8.28
C ALA A 7 7.05 13.78 9.36
N ALA A 8 6.46 14.10 10.51
CA ALA A 8 6.21 13.12 11.56
C ALA A 8 5.40 11.93 11.03
N ALA A 9 5.55 10.75 11.65
CA ALA A 9 4.68 9.62 11.34
C ALA A 9 3.21 10.03 11.55
N PRO A 10 2.29 9.66 10.65
CA PRO A 10 0.88 9.97 10.81
C PRO A 10 0.36 9.26 12.07
N ASP A 11 -0.48 9.95 12.83
CA ASP A 11 -1.21 9.31 13.92
C ASP A 11 -2.35 8.43 13.37
N ILE A 12 -3.01 7.70 14.27
CA ILE A 12 -4.12 6.81 13.88
C ILE A 12 -5.27 7.60 13.23
N ALA A 13 -5.56 8.82 13.68
CA ALA A 13 -6.65 9.61 13.13
C ALA A 13 -6.38 10.03 11.68
N GLU A 14 -5.13 10.39 11.36
CA GLU A 14 -4.68 10.67 9.99
C GLU A 14 -4.71 9.41 9.11
N LEU A 15 -4.29 8.25 9.63
CA LEU A 15 -4.37 6.98 8.90
C LEU A 15 -5.82 6.57 8.59
N GLU A 16 -6.73 6.77 9.54
CA GLU A 16 -8.16 6.55 9.33
C GLU A 16 -8.75 7.55 8.33
N ARG A 17 -8.27 8.80 8.32
CA ARG A 17 -8.65 9.80 7.33
C ARG A 17 -8.22 9.39 5.93
N GLN A 18 -6.97 8.96 5.74
CA GLN A 18 -6.47 8.41 4.48
C GLN A 18 -7.36 7.25 4.00
N HIS A 19 -7.72 6.33 4.89
CA HIS A 19 -8.60 5.21 4.56
C HIS A 19 -9.99 5.65 4.08
N ARG A 20 -10.56 6.70 4.67
CA ARG A 20 -11.86 7.25 4.24
C ARG A 20 -11.78 8.03 2.92
N GLU A 21 -10.71 8.79 2.70
CA GLU A 21 -10.58 9.70 1.56
C GLU A 21 -10.10 8.99 0.29
N LEU A 22 -9.22 7.98 0.42
CA LEU A 22 -8.64 7.25 -0.70
C LEU A 22 -9.59 6.16 -1.23
N GLN A 23 -10.80 6.58 -1.62
CA GLN A 23 -11.81 5.74 -2.28
C GLN A 23 -11.99 6.16 -3.74
N LEU A 24 -11.82 5.19 -4.63
CA LEU A 24 -11.89 5.32 -6.07
C LEU A 24 -13.37 5.39 -6.55
N PRO A 25 -13.68 6.13 -7.61
CA PRO A 25 -14.99 6.08 -8.24
C PRO A 25 -15.22 4.75 -8.96
N SER A 26 -14.17 4.21 -9.59
CA SER A 26 -14.10 2.91 -10.25
C SER A 26 -12.63 2.48 -10.35
N ILE A 27 -12.41 1.20 -10.63
CA ILE A 27 -11.10 0.67 -11.03
C ILE A 27 -11.32 -0.61 -11.82
N ASP A 28 -10.80 -0.65 -13.04
CA ASP A 28 -10.74 -1.86 -13.87
C ASP A 28 -9.29 -2.38 -13.99
N LEU A 29 -9.05 -3.28 -14.93
CA LEU A 29 -7.71 -3.83 -15.18
C LEU A 29 -6.76 -2.81 -15.82
N ASP A 30 -7.27 -1.92 -16.67
CA ASP A 30 -6.46 -0.86 -17.30
C ASP A 30 -6.06 0.19 -16.27
N ASP A 31 -6.99 0.58 -15.39
CA ASP A 31 -6.73 1.45 -14.25
C ASP A 31 -5.74 0.81 -13.28
N THR A 32 -5.83 -0.50 -13.06
CA THR A 32 -4.86 -1.25 -12.26
C THR A 32 -3.46 -1.16 -12.88
N TRP A 33 -3.35 -1.34 -14.20
CA TRP A 33 -2.08 -1.17 -14.91
C TRP A 33 -1.53 0.26 -14.83
N ARG A 34 -2.39 1.27 -14.97
CA ARG A 34 -2.03 2.69 -14.86
C ARG A 34 -1.54 3.04 -13.46
N LEU A 35 -2.24 2.60 -12.41
CA LEU A 35 -1.83 2.81 -11.03
C LEU A 35 -0.48 2.13 -10.74
N GLY A 36 -0.30 0.88 -11.16
CA GLY A 36 0.96 0.16 -11.02
C GLY A 36 2.11 0.87 -11.73
N SER A 37 1.87 1.33 -12.96
CA SER A 37 2.84 2.08 -13.77
C SER A 37 3.18 3.43 -13.14
N LEU A 38 2.22 4.14 -12.55
CA LEU A 38 2.46 5.38 -11.81
C LEU A 38 3.39 5.14 -10.61
N ILE A 39 3.13 4.10 -9.81
CA ILE A 39 3.98 3.76 -8.66
C ILE A 39 5.40 3.43 -9.13
N VAL A 40 5.54 2.64 -10.19
CA VAL A 40 6.84 2.30 -10.79
C VAL A 40 7.56 3.56 -11.30
N ALA A 41 6.86 4.48 -11.95
CA ALA A 41 7.44 5.72 -12.45
C ALA A 41 7.99 6.58 -11.30
N VAL A 42 7.20 6.79 -10.25
CA VAL A 42 7.62 7.53 -9.05
C VAL A 42 8.80 6.85 -8.35
N ALA A 43 8.77 5.52 -8.23
CA ALA A 43 9.87 4.77 -7.63
C ALA A 43 11.17 4.89 -8.44
N ARG A 44 11.09 4.81 -9.77
CA ARG A 44 12.25 4.99 -10.66
C ARG A 44 12.81 6.42 -10.60
N GLU A 45 11.94 7.42 -10.65
CA GLU A 45 12.33 8.83 -10.52
C GLU A 45 13.13 9.08 -9.23
N ARG A 46 12.73 8.41 -8.14
CA ARG A 46 13.36 8.52 -6.82
C ARG A 46 14.45 7.48 -6.55
N ALA A 47 14.81 6.65 -7.54
CA ALA A 47 15.76 5.55 -7.41
C ALA A 47 15.48 4.60 -6.22
N LEU A 48 14.21 4.26 -6.00
CA LEU A 48 13.75 3.39 -4.91
C LEU A 48 13.81 1.92 -5.34
N ALA A 49 14.39 1.07 -4.51
CA ALA A 49 14.40 -0.38 -4.68
C ALA A 49 13.11 -0.97 -4.07
N VAL A 50 12.07 -1.10 -4.88
CA VAL A 50 10.76 -1.63 -4.43
C VAL A 50 10.16 -2.63 -5.41
N THR A 51 9.43 -3.59 -4.85
CA THR A 51 8.52 -4.45 -5.60
C THR A 51 7.10 -3.93 -5.41
N VAL A 52 6.34 -3.87 -6.51
CA VAL A 52 4.94 -3.40 -6.56
C VAL A 52 4.05 -4.57 -6.97
N ASP A 53 2.92 -4.73 -6.29
CA ASP A 53 1.88 -5.71 -6.60
C ASP A 53 0.51 -5.07 -6.49
N ILE A 54 -0.36 -5.34 -7.47
CA ILE A 54 -1.77 -4.95 -7.41
C ILE A 54 -2.64 -6.16 -7.71
N ARG A 55 -3.59 -6.39 -6.80
CA ARG A 55 -4.63 -7.42 -6.91
C ARG A 55 -5.94 -6.77 -7.28
N HIS A 56 -6.60 -7.29 -8.31
CA HIS A 56 -7.99 -7.00 -8.64
C HIS A 56 -8.81 -8.26 -8.30
N GLY A 57 -9.62 -8.20 -7.24
CA GLY A 57 -10.06 -9.39 -6.52
C GLY A 57 -8.85 -10.20 -6.04
N GLU A 58 -8.79 -11.48 -6.43
CA GLU A 58 -7.67 -12.37 -6.12
C GLU A 58 -6.60 -12.42 -7.24
N GLN A 59 -6.90 -11.88 -8.43
CA GLN A 59 -6.00 -11.92 -9.58
C GLN A 59 -4.83 -10.95 -9.40
N GLN A 60 -3.60 -11.39 -9.68
CA GLN A 60 -2.44 -10.52 -9.85
C GLN A 60 -2.59 -9.73 -11.16
N ALA A 61 -3.16 -8.54 -11.07
CA ALA A 61 -3.39 -7.69 -12.24
C ALA A 61 -2.15 -6.89 -12.61
N PHE A 62 -1.27 -6.60 -11.63
CA PHE A 62 0.01 -5.93 -11.88
C PHE A 62 1.09 -6.46 -10.94
N HIS A 63 2.31 -6.64 -11.47
CA HIS A 63 3.49 -6.95 -10.67
C HIS A 63 4.76 -6.39 -11.33
N ALA A 64 5.62 -5.74 -10.54
CA ALA A 64 6.90 -5.24 -11.01
C ALA A 64 7.93 -5.22 -9.88
N ALA A 65 9.04 -5.93 -10.07
CA ALA A 65 10.23 -5.84 -9.24
C ALA A 65 11.21 -4.83 -9.86
N LEU A 66 11.72 -3.89 -9.06
CA LEU A 66 12.75 -2.94 -9.49
C LEU A 66 14.16 -3.40 -9.06
N PRO A 67 15.24 -2.94 -9.74
CA PRO A 67 16.60 -3.29 -9.35
C PRO A 67 16.87 -3.03 -7.86
N GLY A 68 17.49 -4.00 -7.19
CA GLY A 68 17.78 -3.94 -5.76
C GLY A 68 16.79 -4.69 -4.87
N THR A 69 15.73 -5.29 -5.42
CA THR A 69 14.82 -6.17 -4.69
C THR A 69 15.18 -7.65 -4.84
N SER A 70 14.52 -8.50 -4.06
CA SER A 70 14.71 -9.96 -4.03
C SER A 70 13.37 -10.68 -3.87
N PRO A 71 13.33 -12.03 -4.00
CA PRO A 71 12.11 -12.80 -3.75
C PRO A 71 11.52 -12.64 -2.34
N ASP A 72 12.31 -12.19 -1.35
CA ASP A 72 11.77 -11.87 -0.01
C ASP A 72 10.75 -10.73 -0.08
N ASN A 73 10.92 -9.78 -1.00
CA ASN A 73 9.97 -8.69 -1.20
C ASN A 73 8.59 -9.20 -1.65
N ASP A 74 8.53 -10.28 -2.43
CA ASP A 74 7.28 -10.93 -2.85
C ASP A 74 6.57 -11.59 -1.67
N ASP A 75 7.33 -12.22 -0.77
CA ASP A 75 6.79 -12.79 0.45
C ASP A 75 6.25 -11.72 1.41
N TRP A 76 6.97 -10.60 1.55
CA TRP A 76 6.46 -9.43 2.27
C TRP A 76 5.18 -8.87 1.65
N ILE A 77 5.11 -8.75 0.34
CA ILE A 77 3.89 -8.33 -0.39
C ILE A 77 2.72 -9.24 -0.01
N ARG A 78 2.90 -10.56 -0.13
CA ARG A 78 1.87 -11.55 0.19
C ARG A 78 1.36 -11.39 1.62
N ARG A 79 2.27 -11.27 2.60
CA ARG A 79 1.92 -11.14 4.03
C ARG A 79 1.25 -9.80 4.37
N LYS A 80 1.70 -8.68 3.78
CA LYS A 80 1.07 -7.37 3.96
C LYS A 80 -0.32 -7.32 3.32
N ALA A 81 -0.46 -7.84 2.09
CA ALA A 81 -1.75 -7.92 1.39
C ALA A 81 -2.75 -8.84 2.11
N ALA A 82 -2.29 -9.92 2.73
CA ALA A 82 -3.14 -10.78 3.57
C ALA A 82 -3.74 -10.04 4.77
N VAL A 83 -3.01 -9.09 5.37
CA VAL A 83 -3.55 -8.22 6.43
C VAL A 83 -4.66 -7.34 5.86
N VAL A 84 -4.42 -6.65 4.74
CA VAL A 84 -5.43 -5.79 4.12
C VAL A 84 -6.68 -6.58 3.73
N ARG A 85 -6.53 -7.74 3.08
CA ARG A 85 -7.66 -8.61 2.72
C ARG A 85 -8.48 -9.06 3.93
N ARG A 86 -7.83 -9.32 5.07
CA ARG A 86 -8.50 -9.79 6.29
C ARG A 86 -9.21 -8.68 7.05
N PHE A 87 -8.60 -7.51 7.16
CA PHE A 87 -9.09 -6.42 8.01
C PHE A 87 -9.83 -5.33 7.23
N GLY A 88 -9.70 -5.30 5.90
CA GLY A 88 -10.24 -4.23 5.06
C GLY A 88 -9.54 -2.89 5.24
N GLU A 89 -8.42 -2.83 5.96
CA GLU A 89 -7.70 -1.61 6.35
C GLU A 89 -6.25 -1.68 5.91
N ALA A 90 -5.60 -0.52 5.74
CA ALA A 90 -4.18 -0.46 5.40
C ALA A 90 -3.34 -1.22 6.42
N SER A 91 -2.34 -1.99 5.95
CA SER A 91 -1.51 -2.83 6.82
C SER A 91 -0.74 -2.02 7.86
N TYR A 92 -0.42 -0.75 7.56
CA TYR A 92 0.19 0.19 8.51
C TYR A 92 -0.78 0.60 9.62
N LEU A 93 -2.03 0.95 9.30
CA LEU A 93 -3.06 1.32 10.27
C LEU A 93 -3.33 0.17 11.25
N VAL A 94 -3.45 -1.05 10.73
CA VAL A 94 -3.59 -2.24 11.58
C VAL A 94 -2.41 -2.34 12.54
N GLY A 95 -1.17 -2.23 12.04
CA GLY A 95 0.03 -2.28 12.86
C GLY A 95 0.06 -1.20 13.96
N GLU A 96 -0.26 0.05 13.61
CA GLU A 96 -0.30 1.16 14.57
C GLU A 96 -1.36 0.99 15.65
N ARG A 97 -2.54 0.42 15.33
CA ARG A 97 -3.57 0.11 16.33
C ARG A 97 -3.13 -0.96 17.33
N TYR A 98 -2.32 -1.93 16.93
CA TYR A 98 -1.72 -2.90 17.86
C TYR A 98 -0.66 -2.23 18.73
N ARG A 99 0.22 -1.42 18.14
CA ARG A 99 1.27 -0.66 18.86
C ARG A 99 0.68 0.30 19.89
N ALA A 100 -0.37 1.03 19.55
CA ALA A 100 -1.06 1.94 20.47
C ALA A 100 -1.67 1.24 21.68
N LYS A 101 -1.99 -0.05 21.56
CA LYS A 101 -2.47 -0.90 22.68
C LYS A 101 -1.33 -1.58 23.45
N GLY A 102 -0.07 -1.33 23.09
CA GLY A 102 1.09 -1.99 23.67
C GLY A 102 1.16 -3.49 23.35
N ARG A 103 0.56 -3.93 22.24
CA ARG A 103 0.50 -5.34 21.85
C ARG A 103 1.30 -5.59 20.57
N ALA A 104 1.96 -6.75 20.52
CA ALA A 104 2.46 -7.28 19.27
C ALA A 104 1.28 -7.73 18.39
N PHE A 105 1.46 -7.66 17.07
CA PHE A 105 0.52 -8.26 16.13
C PHE A 105 0.54 -9.78 16.31
N ASP A 106 -0.63 -10.39 16.47
CA ASP A 106 -0.81 -11.73 17.05
C ASP A 106 -1.27 -12.80 16.05
N LEU A 107 -1.27 -12.49 14.75
CA LEU A 107 -1.49 -13.48 13.70
C LEU A 107 -0.18 -14.15 13.27
N ASP A 108 -0.30 -15.34 12.69
CA ASP A 108 0.84 -16.12 12.22
C ASP A 108 1.76 -15.29 11.29
N PRO A 109 3.02 -15.03 11.69
CA PRO A 109 3.94 -14.19 10.94
C PRO A 109 4.37 -14.79 9.60
N ALA A 110 4.14 -16.09 9.38
CA ALA A 110 4.33 -16.73 8.07
C ALA A 110 3.25 -16.31 7.06
N HIS A 111 2.10 -15.84 7.54
CA HIS A 111 0.95 -15.50 6.69
C HIS A 111 0.60 -14.02 6.70
N TYR A 112 0.93 -13.31 7.78
CA TYR A 112 0.49 -11.93 7.98
C TYR A 112 1.61 -11.03 8.47
N ALA A 113 1.67 -9.82 7.92
CA ALA A 113 2.61 -8.79 8.34
C ALA A 113 1.90 -7.43 8.41
N ALA A 114 1.58 -6.96 9.62
CA ALA A 114 1.00 -5.64 9.87
C ALA A 114 2.07 -4.53 9.81
N HIS A 115 2.76 -4.46 8.67
CA HIS A 115 3.78 -3.48 8.33
C HIS A 115 3.29 -2.65 7.16
N GLY A 116 3.63 -1.37 7.13
CA GLY A 116 3.21 -0.47 6.07
C GLY A 116 3.65 -0.89 4.67
N GLY A 117 2.88 -0.45 3.69
CA GLY A 117 3.08 -0.76 2.28
C GLY A 117 1.93 -1.46 1.60
N SER A 118 0.87 -1.91 2.30
CA SER A 118 -0.33 -2.43 1.63
C SER A 118 -1.56 -1.61 1.99
N PHE A 119 -2.37 -1.29 0.98
CA PHE A 119 -3.56 -0.46 1.09
C PHE A 119 -4.73 -1.07 0.30
N PRO A 120 -5.98 -1.01 0.83
CA PRO A 120 -7.14 -1.55 0.13
C PRO A 120 -7.50 -0.66 -1.07
N LEU A 121 -7.79 -1.28 -2.22
CA LEU A 121 -8.45 -0.59 -3.32
C LEU A 121 -9.94 -0.58 -3.04
N LEU A 122 -10.44 0.57 -2.57
CA LEU A 122 -11.85 0.78 -2.23
C LEU A 122 -12.57 1.50 -3.37
N VAL A 123 -13.74 1.01 -3.75
CA VAL A 123 -14.66 1.69 -4.66
C VAL A 123 -15.84 2.25 -3.88
N ARG A 124 -16.16 3.54 -4.09
CA ARG A 124 -17.25 4.22 -3.37
C ARG A 124 -18.58 3.51 -3.60
N GLY A 125 -19.27 3.17 -2.52
CA GLY A 125 -20.55 2.45 -2.56
C GLY A 125 -20.46 0.94 -2.82
N THR A 126 -19.27 0.41 -3.15
CA THR A 126 -19.03 -1.01 -3.43
C THR A 126 -18.21 -1.69 -2.33
N GLY A 127 -17.23 -0.98 -1.77
CA GLY A 127 -16.28 -1.52 -0.80
C GLY A 127 -14.97 -1.95 -1.44
N MET A 128 -14.25 -2.87 -0.79
CA MET A 128 -12.93 -3.31 -1.23
C MET A 128 -13.03 -4.24 -2.44
N VAL A 129 -12.30 -3.91 -3.50
CA VAL A 129 -12.24 -4.67 -4.75
C VAL A 129 -10.85 -5.24 -5.03
N GLY A 130 -9.86 -4.96 -4.18
CA GLY A 130 -8.49 -5.37 -4.41
C GLY A 130 -7.51 -4.78 -3.40
N THR A 131 -6.22 -4.97 -3.66
CA THR A 131 -5.14 -4.42 -2.83
C THR A 131 -4.03 -3.87 -3.70
N VAL A 132 -3.43 -2.75 -3.29
CA VAL A 132 -2.15 -2.25 -3.82
C VAL A 132 -1.09 -2.40 -2.75
N THR A 133 0.05 -2.99 -3.10
CA THR A 133 1.12 -3.30 -2.17
C THR A 133 2.49 -2.95 -2.73
N VAL A 134 3.32 -2.35 -1.88
CA VAL A 134 4.73 -2.05 -2.10
C VAL A 134 5.55 -2.69 -1.00
N SER A 135 6.72 -3.22 -1.39
CA SER A 135 7.72 -3.71 -0.44
C SER A 135 9.14 -3.37 -0.89
N GLY A 136 9.91 -2.76 0.01
CA GLY A 136 11.34 -2.52 -0.20
C GLY A 136 11.92 -1.38 0.63
N LEU A 137 11.06 -0.52 1.18
CA LEU A 137 11.46 0.62 2.02
C LEU A 137 11.16 0.34 3.51
N PRO A 138 11.63 1.20 4.44
CA PRO A 138 11.09 1.22 5.79
C PRO A 138 9.55 1.35 5.76
N GLN A 139 8.86 0.68 6.67
CA GLN A 139 7.39 0.52 6.64
C GLN A 139 6.59 1.81 6.41
N LEU A 140 7.05 2.93 6.99
CA LEU A 140 6.40 4.24 6.84
C LEU A 140 6.59 4.80 5.43
N ALA A 141 7.78 4.62 4.85
CA ALA A 141 8.07 5.06 3.49
C ALA A 141 7.31 4.21 2.46
N ASP A 142 7.18 2.90 2.67
CA ASP A 142 6.33 2.02 1.85
C ASP A 142 4.86 2.51 1.88
N HIS A 143 4.31 2.80 3.07
CA HIS A 143 2.95 3.33 3.23
C HIS A 143 2.77 4.70 2.55
N ARG A 144 3.73 5.60 2.72
CA ARG A 144 3.73 6.93 2.09
C ARG A 144 3.74 6.83 0.57
N LEU A 145 4.56 5.95 -0.01
CA LEU A 145 4.61 5.79 -1.47
C LEU A 145 3.25 5.35 -2.02
N VAL A 146 2.60 4.37 -1.37
CA VAL A 146 1.29 3.88 -1.81
C VAL A 146 0.21 4.95 -1.71
N THR A 147 0.09 5.60 -0.54
CA THR A 147 -0.93 6.64 -0.31
C THR A 147 -0.72 7.86 -1.19
N GLU A 148 0.53 8.26 -1.43
CA GLU A 148 0.87 9.33 -2.36
C GLU A 148 0.43 9.00 -3.79
N CYS A 149 0.76 7.80 -4.28
CA CYS A 149 0.40 7.42 -5.64
C CYS A 149 -1.11 7.24 -5.81
N LEU A 150 -1.82 6.70 -4.81
CA LEU A 150 -3.29 6.66 -4.81
C LEU A 150 -3.89 8.07 -4.85
N THR A 151 -3.34 9.02 -4.08
CA THR A 151 -3.78 10.41 -4.09
C THR A 151 -3.60 11.04 -5.48
N ARG A 152 -2.42 10.85 -6.09
CA ARG A 152 -2.14 11.33 -7.46
C ARG A 152 -3.07 10.69 -8.49
N PHE A 153 -3.31 9.38 -8.38
CA PHE A 153 -4.18 8.64 -9.28
C PHE A 153 -5.63 9.14 -9.21
N LEU A 154 -6.14 9.37 -7.99
CA LEU A 154 -7.47 9.96 -7.77
C LEU A 154 -7.62 11.35 -8.38
N ALA A 155 -6.62 12.21 -8.23
CA ALA A 155 -6.64 13.55 -8.80
C ALA A 155 -6.66 13.54 -10.35
N GLY A 156 -6.05 12.53 -10.98
CA GLY A 156 -6.08 12.33 -12.43
C GLY A 156 -7.37 11.66 -12.95
N ALA A 157 -8.07 10.88 -12.11
CA ALA A 157 -9.32 10.22 -12.46
C ALA A 157 -10.55 11.14 -12.40
N THR A 158 -10.43 12.31 -11.76
CA THR A 158 -11.48 13.34 -11.67
C THR A 158 -11.50 14.32 -12.85
N ALA A 159 -10.78 14.05 -13.93
CA ALA A 159 -10.70 14.87 -15.14
C ALA A 159 -11.50 14.26 -16.30
#